data_AF-A0AAU6I084-F1
#
_entry.id   AF-A0AAU6I084-F1
#
_cell.length_a   1.000
_cell.length_b   1.000
_cell.length_c   1.000
_cell.angle_alpha   90.00
_cell.angle_beta   90.00
_cell.angle_gamma   90.00
#
_symmetry.space_group_name_H-M   'P 1'
#
loop_
_entity.id
_entity.type
_entity.pdbx_description
1 polymer ?
#
loop_
_entity_poly.entity_id
_entity_poly.type
_entity_poly.pdbx_seq_one_letter_code
_entity_poly.pdbx_strand_id
1 'polypeptide(L)'
;MNSVTAHDYAWIRTSPIFRHMRESGYTLTLIQGRTPREVLRAMEAEPRGTGEGTAGLIEADDAHRAEVDYDYWDESYVAGAFSAPGEKGDWTLVLGFDGGLGIAPPCVETLSKGGRVVAHSTNGGKPIHLFHWFEDGELRTTFEGPSSRDGSTPDELIPLLREVGLPLTSEGEHDESAPDVDRKAAVLALAERLTGIRITESLLQDATYELGLVPEQPAEEWTSVAIDITDAQGERLHREWTYEEIATASDRVRAEANAPVVITYNDAPATARSEHETGE
;
A
#
# COMPACT_ATOMS: atom_id res chain seq x y z
N MET A 1 7.82 -23.68 -25.12
CA MET A 1 8.43 -22.59 -24.34
C MET A 1 8.35 -22.98 -22.88
N ASN A 2 9.45 -22.94 -22.14
CA ASN A 2 9.41 -23.21 -20.70
C ASN A 2 8.51 -22.16 -20.03
N SER A 3 7.61 -22.61 -19.15
CA SER A 3 6.75 -21.71 -18.38
C SER A 3 7.61 -20.90 -17.41
N VAL A 4 7.38 -19.59 -17.35
CA VAL A 4 8.04 -18.67 -16.42
C VAL A 4 7.58 -19.00 -15.00
N THR A 5 8.53 -19.02 -14.05
CA THR A 5 8.29 -19.34 -12.64
C THR A 5 9.03 -18.37 -11.73
N ALA A 6 8.81 -18.47 -10.41
CA ALA A 6 9.57 -17.72 -9.41
C ALA A 6 11.10 -17.86 -9.56
N HIS A 7 11.60 -18.97 -10.11
CA HIS A 7 13.04 -19.18 -10.29
C HIS A 7 13.66 -18.18 -11.29
N ASP A 8 12.91 -17.81 -12.34
CA ASP A 8 13.37 -16.85 -13.37
C ASP A 8 13.57 -15.44 -12.81
N TYR A 9 12.99 -15.17 -11.65
CA TYR A 9 13.05 -13.91 -10.92
C TYR A 9 13.95 -13.99 -9.67
N ALA A 10 14.75 -15.05 -9.49
CA ALA A 10 15.65 -15.17 -8.35
C ALA A 10 16.71 -14.04 -8.26
N TRP A 11 16.95 -13.32 -9.36
CA TRP A 11 17.86 -12.17 -9.44
C TRP A 11 17.50 -11.06 -8.44
N ILE A 12 16.23 -10.94 -8.04
CA ILE A 12 15.76 -9.93 -7.09
C ILE A 12 16.43 -10.03 -5.71
N ARG A 13 16.98 -11.20 -5.36
CA ARG A 13 17.67 -11.44 -4.08
C ARG A 13 19.01 -10.71 -3.99
N THR A 14 19.69 -10.57 -5.12
CA THR A 14 21.02 -9.96 -5.21
C THR A 14 20.99 -8.56 -5.82
N SER A 15 19.87 -8.17 -6.44
CA SER A 15 19.69 -6.86 -7.07
C SER A 15 19.77 -5.70 -6.06
N PRO A 16 20.69 -4.75 -6.26
CA PRO A 16 20.73 -3.53 -5.48
C PRO A 16 19.48 -2.66 -5.67
N ILE A 17 18.95 -2.59 -6.90
CA ILE A 17 17.74 -1.79 -7.16
C ILE A 17 16.52 -2.40 -6.48
N PHE A 18 16.34 -3.71 -6.56
CA PHE A 18 15.21 -4.36 -5.89
C PHE A 18 15.33 -4.32 -4.37
N ARG A 19 16.56 -4.31 -3.83
CA ARG A 19 16.78 -4.04 -2.40
C ARG A 19 16.25 -2.66 -2.03
N HIS A 20 16.65 -1.61 -2.77
CA HIS A 20 16.18 -0.24 -2.54
C HIS A 20 14.65 -0.17 -2.63
N MET A 21 14.05 -0.70 -3.70
CA MET A 21 12.59 -0.78 -3.85
C MET A 21 11.91 -1.39 -2.63
N ARG A 22 12.41 -2.52 -2.11
CA ARG A 22 11.83 -3.19 -0.93
C ARG A 22 12.01 -2.42 0.37
N GLU A 23 13.08 -1.64 0.49
CA GLU A 23 13.36 -0.83 1.68
C GLU A 23 12.49 0.42 1.71
N SER A 24 12.40 1.15 0.59
CA SER A 24 11.57 2.34 0.43
C SER A 24 10.07 2.03 0.42
N GLY A 25 9.70 0.82 -0.01
CA GLY A 25 8.35 0.53 -0.45
C GLY A 25 8.17 0.99 -1.89
N TYR A 26 7.40 0.23 -2.65
CA TYR A 26 7.18 0.51 -4.06
C TYR A 26 5.85 -0.01 -4.52
N THR A 27 5.38 0.57 -5.63
CA THR A 27 4.36 -0.01 -6.49
C THR A 27 4.91 -0.12 -7.91
N LEU A 28 4.80 -1.31 -8.50
CA LEU A 28 5.05 -1.58 -9.90
C LEU A 28 3.73 -1.92 -10.57
N THR A 29 3.32 -1.12 -11.55
CA THR A 29 2.06 -1.28 -12.26
C THR A 29 2.29 -1.39 -13.77
N LEU A 30 1.72 -2.42 -14.39
CA LEU A 30 1.70 -2.64 -15.83
C LEU A 30 0.29 -2.34 -16.35
N ILE A 31 0.18 -1.41 -17.31
CA ILE A 31 -1.10 -0.95 -17.89
C ILE A 31 -1.09 -1.15 -19.40
N GLN A 32 -2.02 -1.94 -19.92
CA GLN A 32 -2.09 -2.25 -21.34
C GLN A 32 -2.72 -1.09 -22.14
N GLY A 33 -2.16 -0.78 -23.30
CA GLY A 33 -2.78 0.10 -24.30
C GLY A 33 -2.83 1.58 -23.93
N ARG A 34 -2.07 2.00 -22.91
CA ARG A 34 -1.92 3.40 -22.50
C ARG A 34 -0.48 3.83 -22.68
N THR A 35 -0.28 5.10 -22.99
CA THR A 35 1.05 5.72 -23.04
C THR A 35 1.47 6.23 -21.65
N PRO A 36 2.79 6.38 -21.38
CA PRO A 36 3.27 6.91 -20.10
C PRO A 36 2.62 8.24 -19.70
N ARG A 37 2.45 9.16 -20.64
CA ARG A 37 1.84 10.47 -20.38
C ARG A 37 0.34 10.40 -20.10
N GLU A 38 -0.38 9.48 -20.72
CA GLU A 38 -1.80 9.27 -20.42
C GLU A 38 -1.98 8.70 -19.01
N VAL A 39 -1.11 7.77 -18.61
CA VAL A 39 -1.12 7.18 -17.28
C VAL A 39 -0.80 8.24 -16.22
N LEU A 40 0.31 8.97 -16.37
CA LEU A 40 0.69 10.02 -15.42
C LEU A 40 -0.39 11.11 -15.32
N ARG A 41 -1.03 11.49 -16.43
CA ARG A 41 -2.15 12.43 -16.41
C ARG A 41 -3.36 11.88 -15.65
N ALA A 42 -3.68 10.60 -15.82
CA ALA A 42 -4.78 9.97 -15.10
C ALA A 42 -4.50 9.88 -13.59
N MET A 43 -3.24 9.80 -13.19
CA MET A 43 -2.77 9.89 -11.81
C MET A 43 -2.73 11.33 -11.29
N GLU A 44 -3.19 12.30 -12.09
CA GLU A 44 -3.11 13.74 -11.78
C GLU A 44 -1.69 14.25 -11.53
N ALA A 45 -0.69 13.54 -12.07
CA ALA A 45 0.70 13.84 -11.81
C ALA A 45 1.15 15.11 -12.53
N GLU A 46 1.82 16.00 -11.80
CA GLU A 46 2.48 17.17 -12.37
C GLU A 46 3.72 16.73 -13.15
N PRO A 47 3.88 17.05 -14.44
CA PRO A 47 5.04 16.62 -15.22
C PRO A 47 6.37 17.13 -14.65
N ARG A 48 7.34 16.23 -14.47
CA ARG A 48 8.70 16.53 -13.95
C ARG A 48 9.82 16.24 -14.95
N GLY A 49 9.48 16.13 -16.23
CA GLY A 49 10.45 15.86 -17.29
C GLY A 49 10.77 14.37 -17.41
N THR A 50 12.03 14.03 -17.65
CA THR A 50 12.48 12.65 -17.87
C THR A 50 13.64 12.27 -16.97
N GLY A 51 13.70 11.01 -16.55
CA GLY A 51 14.80 10.42 -15.78
C GLY A 51 15.40 9.22 -16.51
N GLU A 52 16.72 9.12 -16.55
CA GLU A 52 17.41 7.97 -17.15
C GLU A 52 17.54 6.83 -16.13
N GLY A 53 16.87 5.72 -16.44
CA GLY A 53 16.87 4.54 -15.59
C GLY A 53 16.21 4.76 -14.24
N THR A 54 16.27 3.72 -13.41
CA THR A 54 15.88 3.85 -12.01
C THR A 54 16.74 4.85 -11.25
N ALA A 55 17.97 5.14 -11.69
CA ALA A 55 18.82 6.13 -11.04
C ALA A 55 18.22 7.54 -11.16
N GLY A 56 17.77 7.94 -12.35
CA GLY A 56 17.11 9.22 -12.55
C GLY A 56 15.76 9.33 -11.83
N LEU A 57 15.02 8.21 -11.73
CA LEU A 57 13.80 8.18 -10.92
C LEU A 57 14.08 8.38 -9.43
N ILE A 58 15.08 7.66 -8.88
CA ILE A 58 15.48 7.80 -7.47
C ILE A 58 15.97 9.23 -7.19
N GLU A 59 16.78 9.81 -8.07
CA GLU A 59 17.27 11.18 -7.90
C GLU A 59 16.12 12.20 -7.85
N ALA A 60 15.12 12.06 -8.74
CA ALA A 60 13.96 12.94 -8.76
C ALA A 60 13.09 12.80 -7.49
N ASP A 61 12.91 11.57 -7.02
CA ASP A 61 12.14 11.24 -5.82
C ASP A 61 12.85 11.73 -4.53
N ASP A 62 14.16 11.55 -4.43
CA ASP A 62 14.98 12.08 -3.33
C ASP A 62 14.99 13.62 -3.31
N ALA A 63 15.06 14.26 -4.48
CA ALA A 63 14.96 15.71 -4.59
C ALA A 63 13.62 16.23 -4.08
N HIS A 64 12.51 15.57 -4.43
CA HIS A 64 11.18 15.91 -3.91
C HIS A 64 11.12 15.77 -2.39
N ARG A 65 11.56 14.62 -1.84
CA ARG A 65 11.57 14.41 -0.38
C ARG A 65 12.43 15.40 0.39
N ALA A 66 13.46 15.98 -0.23
CA ALA A 66 14.29 17.00 0.39
C ALA A 66 13.63 18.40 0.42
N GLU A 67 12.63 18.64 -0.44
CA GLU A 67 11.87 19.90 -0.50
C GLU A 67 10.69 19.94 0.50
N VAL A 68 10.14 18.77 0.83
CA VAL A 68 9.01 18.63 1.76
C VAL A 68 9.49 18.76 3.22
N ASP A 69 8.78 19.57 4.01
CA ASP A 69 9.03 19.72 5.45
C ASP A 69 8.58 18.46 6.23
N TYR A 70 9.47 17.89 7.04
CA TYR A 70 9.24 16.67 7.82
C TYR A 70 8.10 16.78 8.85
N ASP A 71 7.63 18.00 9.15
CA ASP A 71 6.54 18.25 10.09
C ASP A 71 5.14 18.00 9.48
N TYR A 72 5.05 17.75 8.17
CA TYR A 72 3.82 17.35 7.47
C TYR A 72 4.04 16.00 6.76
N TRP A 73 3.14 15.04 6.97
CA TRP A 73 3.16 13.75 6.26
C TRP A 73 2.62 13.94 4.85
N ASP A 74 3.42 14.54 3.97
CA ASP A 74 3.11 14.62 2.55
C ASP A 74 3.29 13.24 1.92
N GLU A 75 2.20 12.62 1.48
CA GLU A 75 2.21 11.32 0.80
C GLU A 75 2.43 11.45 -0.71
N SER A 76 2.71 12.65 -1.23
CA SER A 76 3.09 12.84 -2.62
C SER A 76 4.43 12.16 -2.94
N TYR A 77 4.55 11.68 -4.17
CA TYR A 77 5.73 10.92 -4.60
C TYR A 77 5.99 11.09 -6.09
N VAL A 78 7.25 10.85 -6.52
CA VAL A 78 7.57 10.87 -7.94
C VAL A 78 7.32 9.48 -8.54
N ALA A 79 6.45 9.42 -9.53
CA ALA A 79 6.23 8.24 -10.37
C ALA A 79 7.04 8.36 -11.67
N GLY A 80 7.68 7.27 -12.07
CA GLY A 80 8.28 7.12 -13.38
C GLY A 80 7.45 6.19 -14.24
N ALA A 81 7.22 6.54 -15.50
CA ALA A 81 6.51 5.70 -16.46
C ALA A 81 7.26 5.54 -17.79
N PHE A 82 7.26 4.33 -18.37
CA PHE A 82 7.82 4.08 -19.70
C PHE A 82 7.06 2.98 -20.46
N SER A 83 7.18 2.97 -21.78
CA SER A 83 6.53 1.97 -22.63
C SER A 83 7.35 0.68 -22.74
N ALA A 84 6.69 -0.47 -22.62
CA ALA A 84 7.24 -1.79 -22.87
C ALA A 84 6.42 -2.52 -23.96
N PRO A 85 7.05 -3.08 -25.01
CA PRO A 85 6.33 -3.78 -26.06
C PRO A 85 5.78 -5.12 -25.55
N GLY A 86 4.49 -5.38 -25.81
CA GLY A 86 3.83 -6.65 -25.49
C GLY A 86 3.26 -7.34 -26.72
N GLU A 87 3.03 -8.66 -26.63
CA GLU A 87 2.49 -9.44 -27.76
C GLU A 87 1.09 -8.99 -28.20
N LYS A 88 0.30 -8.47 -27.26
CA LYS A 88 -1.09 -8.03 -27.46
C LYS A 88 -1.25 -6.51 -27.36
N GLY A 89 -0.21 -5.78 -27.75
CA GLY A 89 -0.15 -4.33 -27.67
C GLY A 89 0.86 -3.85 -26.65
N ASP A 90 1.17 -2.56 -26.73
CA ASP A 90 2.13 -1.93 -25.84
C ASP A 90 1.57 -1.81 -24.43
N TRP A 91 2.46 -1.93 -23.46
CA TRP A 91 2.21 -1.72 -22.05
C TRP A 91 2.92 -0.45 -21.59
N THR A 92 2.36 0.23 -20.61
CA THR A 92 3.10 1.20 -19.80
C THR A 92 3.44 0.54 -18.48
N LEU A 93 4.73 0.56 -18.11
CA LEU A 93 5.17 0.28 -16.76
C LEU A 93 5.24 1.59 -15.98
N VAL A 94 4.64 1.62 -14.79
CA VAL A 94 4.79 2.67 -13.79
C VAL A 94 5.51 2.12 -12.59
N LEU A 95 6.54 2.84 -12.12
CA LEU A 95 7.25 2.56 -10.88
C LEU A 95 7.19 3.81 -10.00
N GLY A 96 6.78 3.63 -8.75
CA GLY A 96 6.84 4.67 -7.72
C GLY A 96 7.45 4.12 -6.43
N PHE A 97 8.18 4.95 -5.70
CA PHE A 97 8.67 4.68 -4.35
C PHE A 97 7.72 5.31 -3.33
N ASP A 98 6.48 4.83 -3.37
CA ASP A 98 5.29 5.42 -2.76
C ASP A 98 4.96 4.81 -1.39
N GLY A 99 5.89 4.07 -0.78
CA GLY A 99 5.57 3.30 0.43
C GLY A 99 4.48 2.25 0.22
N GLY A 100 4.18 1.87 -1.03
CA GLY A 100 3.17 0.89 -1.40
C GLY A 100 1.73 1.42 -1.49
N LEU A 101 1.52 2.74 -1.51
CA LEU A 101 0.18 3.36 -1.65
C LEU A 101 -0.52 2.94 -2.95
N GLY A 102 0.24 2.83 -4.03
CA GLY A 102 -0.23 2.44 -5.35
C GLY A 102 -0.98 3.55 -6.08
N ILE A 103 -1.52 3.18 -7.25
CA ILE A 103 -2.37 4.08 -8.03
C ILE A 103 -3.78 4.04 -7.43
N ALA A 104 -4.41 5.19 -7.25
CA ALA A 104 -5.76 5.31 -6.70
C ALA A 104 -6.76 4.38 -7.43
N PRO A 105 -7.63 3.62 -6.73
CA PRO A 105 -8.52 2.64 -7.36
C PRO A 105 -9.39 3.19 -8.50
N PRO A 106 -10.04 4.37 -8.40
CA PRO A 106 -10.82 4.93 -9.51
C PRO A 106 -9.98 5.22 -10.76
N CYS A 107 -8.70 5.55 -10.57
CA CYS A 107 -7.74 5.74 -11.64
C CYS A 107 -7.40 4.40 -12.31
N VAL A 108 -7.10 3.35 -11.53
CA VAL A 108 -6.80 2.00 -12.06
C VAL A 108 -8.00 1.41 -12.81
N GLU A 109 -9.22 1.56 -12.29
CA GLU A 109 -10.45 1.15 -12.98
C GLU A 109 -10.60 1.88 -14.32
N THR A 110 -10.30 3.18 -14.37
CA THR A 110 -10.37 3.94 -15.61
C THR A 110 -9.30 3.51 -16.61
N LEU A 111 -8.06 3.30 -16.13
CA LEU A 111 -6.93 2.90 -16.96
C LEU A 111 -7.08 1.49 -17.54
N SER A 112 -7.74 0.58 -16.82
CA SER A 112 -8.01 -0.79 -17.26
C SER A 112 -9.16 -0.93 -18.26
N LYS A 113 -9.98 0.11 -18.50
CA LYS A 113 -11.05 0.05 -19.51
C LYS A 113 -10.50 -0.22 -20.91
N GLY A 114 -10.97 -1.29 -21.55
CA GLY A 114 -10.53 -1.73 -22.88
C GLY A 114 -9.18 -2.44 -22.86
N GLY A 115 -8.71 -2.90 -21.69
CA GLY A 115 -7.41 -3.51 -21.50
C GLY A 115 -7.27 -4.17 -20.12
N ARG A 116 -6.03 -4.22 -19.64
CA ARG A 116 -5.65 -4.89 -18.40
C ARG A 116 -4.69 -4.03 -17.59
N VAL A 117 -4.83 -4.09 -16.27
CA VAL A 117 -3.83 -3.58 -15.33
C VAL A 117 -3.39 -4.70 -14.38
N VAL A 118 -2.08 -4.84 -14.20
CA VAL A 118 -1.49 -5.74 -13.20
C VAL A 118 -0.55 -4.92 -12.33
N ALA A 119 -0.83 -4.89 -11.02
CA ALA A 119 -0.02 -4.16 -10.05
C ALA A 119 0.49 -5.09 -8.97
N HIS A 120 1.69 -4.82 -8.47
CA HIS A 120 2.12 -5.35 -7.18
C HIS A 120 2.89 -4.30 -6.38
N SER A 121 2.71 -4.31 -5.08
CA SER A 121 3.30 -3.32 -4.18
C SER A 121 3.83 -3.92 -2.89
N THR A 122 4.61 -3.12 -2.17
CA THR A 122 5.10 -3.44 -0.82
C THR A 122 5.29 -2.15 -0.03
N ASN A 123 5.00 -2.20 1.27
CA ASN A 123 5.06 -1.02 2.13
C ASN A 123 6.38 -0.79 2.88
N GLY A 124 7.51 -1.15 2.27
CA GLY A 124 8.85 -0.85 2.79
C GLY A 124 9.22 -1.61 4.06
N GLY A 125 9.99 -2.70 3.94
CA GLY A 125 10.48 -3.49 5.09
C GLY A 125 9.42 -4.18 5.97
N LYS A 126 8.13 -3.90 5.74
CA LYS A 126 6.96 -4.48 6.42
C LYS A 126 6.39 -5.66 5.61
N PRO A 127 5.62 -6.56 6.26
CA PRO A 127 5.18 -7.81 5.64
C PRO A 127 4.02 -7.66 4.64
N ILE A 128 3.53 -6.45 4.38
CA ILE A 128 2.36 -6.23 3.53
C ILE A 128 2.80 -6.15 2.08
N HIS A 129 2.26 -7.05 1.25
CA HIS A 129 2.57 -7.16 -0.17
C HIS A 129 1.27 -7.36 -0.93
N LEU A 130 0.87 -6.43 -1.78
CA LEU A 130 -0.39 -6.55 -2.51
C LEU A 130 -0.15 -6.95 -3.96
N PHE A 131 -1.09 -7.72 -4.49
CA PHE A 131 -1.24 -7.98 -5.91
C PHE A 131 -2.64 -7.54 -6.35
N HIS A 132 -2.74 -6.93 -7.53
CA HIS A 132 -4.01 -6.55 -8.13
C HIS A 132 -4.01 -6.89 -9.62
N TRP A 133 -5.10 -7.48 -10.08
CA TRP A 133 -5.40 -7.68 -11.50
C TRP A 133 -6.77 -7.07 -11.82
N PHE A 134 -6.76 -6.07 -12.69
CA PHE A 134 -7.95 -5.45 -13.26
C PHE A 134 -8.07 -5.78 -14.74
N GLU A 135 -9.30 -5.96 -15.20
CA GLU A 135 -9.65 -6.12 -16.62
C GLU A 135 -10.91 -5.30 -16.88
N ASP A 136 -10.90 -4.48 -17.94
CA ASP A 136 -12.06 -3.72 -18.39
C ASP A 136 -12.76 -2.87 -17.30
N GLY A 137 -11.98 -2.33 -16.35
CA GLY A 137 -12.49 -1.51 -15.25
C GLY A 137 -12.99 -2.29 -14.04
N GLU A 138 -12.83 -3.61 -14.02
CA GLU A 138 -13.24 -4.45 -12.90
C GLU A 138 -12.03 -5.05 -12.19
N LEU A 139 -12.02 -5.02 -10.86
CA LEU A 139 -11.06 -5.76 -10.04
C LEU A 139 -11.37 -7.26 -10.09
N ARG A 140 -10.59 -8.01 -10.88
CA ARG A 140 -10.78 -9.45 -11.12
C ARG A 140 -10.25 -10.27 -9.96
N THR A 141 -9.02 -9.98 -9.53
CA THR A 141 -8.35 -10.68 -8.42
C THR A 141 -7.42 -9.74 -7.66
N THR A 142 -7.46 -9.79 -6.34
CA THR A 142 -6.44 -9.19 -5.46
C THR A 142 -6.13 -10.11 -4.29
N PHE A 143 -4.92 -10.00 -3.74
CA PHE A 143 -4.53 -10.69 -2.52
C PHE A 143 -3.28 -10.08 -1.89
N GLU A 144 -3.13 -10.28 -0.58
CA GLU A 144 -1.83 -10.17 0.11
C GLU A 144 -1.12 -11.54 0.15
N GLY A 145 -1.86 -12.58 0.50
CA GLY A 145 -1.43 -13.97 0.47
C GLY A 145 -2.23 -14.74 -0.56
N PRO A 146 -1.59 -15.60 -1.38
CA PRO A 146 -2.24 -16.18 -2.54
C PRO A 146 -3.39 -17.15 -2.19
N SER A 147 -3.57 -17.55 -0.94
CA SER A 147 -4.67 -18.40 -0.45
C SER A 147 -5.92 -17.62 -0.01
N SER A 148 -5.81 -16.30 0.15
CA SER A 148 -6.93 -15.41 0.52
C SER A 148 -7.04 -14.35 -0.55
N ARG A 149 -8.01 -14.53 -1.47
CA ARG A 149 -8.16 -13.73 -2.68
C ARG A 149 -9.55 -13.10 -2.71
N ASP A 150 -9.62 -11.87 -3.18
CA ASP A 150 -10.86 -11.11 -3.38
C ASP A 150 -10.96 -10.62 -4.83
N GLY A 151 -12.12 -10.09 -5.22
CA GLY A 151 -12.41 -9.57 -6.57
C GLY A 151 -13.64 -10.22 -7.20
N SER A 152 -13.92 -9.90 -8.47
CA SER A 152 -15.07 -10.46 -9.20
C SER A 152 -14.86 -11.92 -9.63
N THR A 153 -13.61 -12.32 -9.87
CA THR A 153 -13.22 -13.69 -10.22
C THR A 153 -11.97 -14.14 -9.44
N PRO A 154 -12.03 -14.19 -8.10
CA PRO A 154 -10.85 -14.36 -7.23
C PRO A 154 -10.08 -15.67 -7.46
N ASP A 155 -10.76 -16.71 -7.96
CA ASP A 155 -10.21 -18.05 -8.14
C ASP A 155 -9.71 -18.32 -9.57
N GLU A 156 -9.94 -17.41 -10.50
CA GLU A 156 -9.57 -17.58 -11.91
C GLU A 156 -8.05 -17.77 -12.10
N LEU A 157 -7.25 -17.17 -11.23
CA LEU A 157 -5.79 -17.26 -11.28
C LEU A 157 -5.21 -18.50 -10.58
N ILE A 158 -5.98 -19.34 -9.88
CA ILE A 158 -5.44 -20.50 -9.13
C ILE A 158 -4.50 -21.37 -9.98
N PRO A 159 -4.84 -21.77 -11.23
CA PRO A 159 -3.93 -22.54 -12.06
C PRO A 159 -2.59 -21.83 -12.30
N LEU A 160 -2.63 -20.53 -12.62
CA LEU A 160 -1.43 -19.73 -12.88
C LEU A 160 -0.60 -19.53 -11.62
N LEU A 161 -1.24 -19.26 -10.47
CA LEU A 161 -0.57 -19.10 -9.17
C LEU A 161 0.25 -20.35 -8.83
N ARG A 162 -0.32 -21.53 -9.07
CA ARG A 162 0.37 -22.82 -8.88
C ARG A 162 1.51 -23.00 -9.88
N GLU A 163 1.28 -22.69 -11.16
CA GLU A 163 2.30 -22.81 -12.20
C GLU A 163 3.53 -21.92 -11.96
N VAL A 164 3.35 -20.72 -11.39
CA VAL A 164 4.49 -19.85 -11.04
C VAL A 164 5.21 -20.27 -9.75
N GLY A 165 4.65 -21.25 -9.04
CA GLY A 165 5.25 -21.91 -7.89
C GLY A 165 4.64 -21.54 -6.53
N LEU A 166 3.54 -20.77 -6.47
CA LEU A 166 2.91 -20.45 -5.18
C LEU A 166 2.29 -21.71 -4.55
N PRO A 167 2.39 -21.88 -3.22
CA PRO A 167 2.03 -23.10 -2.52
C PRO A 167 0.51 -23.20 -2.34
N LEU A 168 -0.19 -23.57 -3.42
CA LEU A 168 -1.64 -23.74 -3.47
C LEU A 168 -2.07 -25.13 -3.96
N THR A 169 -3.14 -25.64 -3.36
CA THR A 169 -3.88 -26.82 -3.86
C THR A 169 -4.69 -26.47 -5.11
N SER A 170 -5.29 -27.46 -5.79
CA SER A 170 -6.20 -27.20 -6.92
C SER A 170 -7.42 -26.37 -6.54
N GLU A 171 -7.83 -26.43 -5.28
CA GLU A 171 -8.96 -25.68 -4.73
C GLU A 171 -8.56 -24.27 -4.24
N GLY A 172 -7.27 -23.91 -4.36
CA GLY A 172 -6.76 -22.59 -3.97
C GLY A 172 -6.52 -22.42 -2.47
N GLU A 173 -6.51 -23.50 -1.70
CA GLU A 173 -6.06 -23.52 -0.30
C GLU A 173 -4.53 -23.58 -0.22
N HIS A 174 -3.95 -23.20 0.93
CA HIS A 174 -2.51 -23.32 1.12
C HIS A 174 -2.07 -24.79 1.14
N ASP A 175 -1.07 -25.13 0.32
CA ASP A 175 -0.46 -26.46 0.29
C ASP A 175 0.75 -26.52 1.23
N GLU A 176 0.56 -27.10 2.42
CA GLU A 176 1.64 -27.28 3.41
C GLU A 176 2.77 -28.21 2.94
N SER A 177 2.53 -29.02 1.90
CA SER A 177 3.54 -29.94 1.36
C SER A 177 4.41 -29.31 0.27
N ALA A 178 4.00 -28.15 -0.26
CA ALA A 178 4.73 -27.45 -1.29
C ALA A 178 6.03 -26.81 -0.72
N PRO A 179 7.11 -26.74 -1.52
CA PRO A 179 8.33 -26.07 -1.10
C PRO A 179 8.10 -24.58 -0.88
N ASP A 180 8.85 -23.99 0.04
CA ASP A 180 8.86 -22.54 0.22
C ASP A 180 9.44 -21.87 -1.04
N VAL A 181 8.79 -20.79 -1.48
CA VAL A 181 9.17 -20.03 -2.66
C VAL A 181 9.27 -18.55 -2.34
N ASP A 182 10.15 -17.87 -3.07
CA ASP A 182 10.21 -16.41 -2.99
C ASP A 182 8.93 -15.82 -3.56
N ARG A 183 8.00 -15.43 -2.67
CA ARG A 183 6.67 -14.94 -3.05
C ARG A 183 6.75 -13.74 -3.99
N LYS A 184 7.72 -12.84 -3.81
CA LYS A 184 7.89 -11.68 -4.69
C LYS A 184 8.35 -12.10 -6.08
N ALA A 185 9.27 -13.06 -6.15
CA ALA A 185 9.69 -13.63 -7.44
C ALA A 185 8.53 -14.34 -8.15
N ALA A 186 7.68 -15.05 -7.41
CA ALA A 186 6.49 -15.71 -7.94
C ALA A 186 5.43 -14.71 -8.44
N VAL A 187 5.23 -13.58 -7.74
CA VAL A 187 4.31 -12.51 -8.17
C VAL A 187 4.83 -11.80 -9.44
N LEU A 188 6.15 -11.58 -9.55
CA LEU A 188 6.74 -11.06 -10.79
C LEU A 188 6.57 -12.04 -11.96
N ALA A 189 6.76 -13.34 -11.71
CA ALA A 189 6.48 -14.39 -12.70
C ALA A 189 4.99 -14.38 -13.11
N LEU A 190 4.07 -14.21 -12.15
CA LEU A 190 2.64 -14.08 -12.44
C LEU A 190 2.33 -12.87 -13.32
N ALA A 191 2.96 -11.72 -13.02
CA ALA A 191 2.82 -10.52 -13.84
C ALA A 191 3.29 -10.77 -15.28
N GLU A 192 4.42 -11.43 -15.48
CA GLU A 192 4.88 -11.82 -16.83
C GLU A 192 3.89 -12.78 -17.51
N ARG A 193 3.32 -13.75 -16.80
CA ARG A 193 2.32 -14.68 -17.37
C ARG A 193 1.03 -13.97 -17.82
N LEU A 194 0.63 -12.92 -17.10
CA LEU A 194 -0.58 -12.15 -17.41
C LEU A 194 -0.36 -11.09 -18.48
N THR A 195 0.84 -10.55 -18.61
CA THR A 195 1.11 -9.38 -19.46
C THR A 195 1.98 -9.72 -20.69
N GLY A 196 2.76 -10.79 -20.61
CA GLY A 196 3.84 -11.10 -21.55
C GLY A 196 5.10 -10.24 -21.35
N ILE A 197 5.11 -9.35 -20.36
CA ILE A 197 6.22 -8.45 -20.10
C ILE A 197 7.16 -9.06 -19.07
N ARG A 198 8.39 -9.36 -19.48
CA ARG A 198 9.45 -9.83 -18.59
C ARG A 198 10.12 -8.66 -17.89
N ILE A 199 9.94 -8.57 -16.58
CA ILE A 199 10.63 -7.55 -15.76
C ILE A 199 12.04 -8.04 -15.46
N THR A 200 13.04 -7.26 -15.86
CA THR A 200 14.44 -7.52 -15.52
C THR A 200 15.06 -6.30 -14.86
N GLU A 201 16.15 -6.51 -14.14
CA GLU A 201 16.95 -5.42 -13.60
C GLU A 201 17.36 -4.43 -14.70
N SER A 202 17.82 -4.94 -15.85
CA SER A 202 18.20 -4.11 -17.00
C SER A 202 17.03 -3.33 -17.60
N LEU A 203 15.83 -3.93 -17.68
CA LEU A 203 14.64 -3.23 -18.18
C LEU A 203 14.36 -1.99 -17.33
N LEU A 204 14.44 -2.14 -16.01
CA LEU A 204 14.18 -1.03 -15.09
C LEU A 204 15.32 0.00 -15.10
N GLN A 205 16.58 -0.45 -15.20
CA GLN A 205 17.77 0.42 -15.16
C GLN A 205 18.04 1.18 -16.45
N ASP A 206 17.66 0.62 -17.60
CA ASP A 206 18.02 1.19 -18.90
C ASP A 206 16.88 1.98 -19.54
N ALA A 207 15.66 1.93 -18.97
CA ALA A 207 14.51 2.66 -19.49
C ALA A 207 14.62 4.18 -19.24
N THR A 208 14.21 4.99 -20.20
CA THR A 208 13.97 6.41 -19.99
C THR A 208 12.56 6.60 -19.45
N TYR A 209 12.44 7.10 -18.23
CA TYR A 209 11.18 7.35 -17.56
C TYR A 209 10.65 8.74 -17.90
N GLU A 210 9.39 8.84 -18.27
CA GLU A 210 8.62 10.07 -18.13
C GLU A 210 8.27 10.22 -16.63
N LEU A 211 8.59 11.36 -16.04
CA LEU A 211 8.44 11.59 -14.60
C LEU A 211 7.20 12.46 -14.31
N GLY A 212 6.50 12.14 -13.23
CA GLY A 212 5.42 12.97 -12.71
C GLY A 212 5.37 12.96 -11.19
N LEU A 213 5.15 14.12 -10.58
CA LEU A 213 4.86 14.22 -9.15
C LEU A 213 3.38 13.92 -8.94
N VAL A 214 3.10 12.78 -8.32
CA VAL A 214 1.75 12.36 -7.94
C VAL A 214 1.38 13.06 -6.64
N PRO A 215 0.27 13.83 -6.59
CA PRO A 215 -0.14 14.49 -5.37
C PRO A 215 -0.59 13.47 -4.33
N GLU A 216 -0.49 13.84 -3.05
CA GLU A 216 -1.18 13.16 -1.96
C GLU A 216 -2.66 13.03 -2.35
N GLN A 217 -3.19 11.81 -2.31
CA GLN A 217 -4.63 11.62 -2.47
C GLN A 217 -5.29 12.25 -1.25
N PRO A 218 -6.34 13.08 -1.43
CA PRO A 218 -7.05 13.60 -0.28
C PRO A 218 -7.48 12.39 0.54
N ALA A 219 -7.06 12.33 1.81
CA ALA A 219 -7.54 11.30 2.72
C ALA A 219 -9.06 11.27 2.56
N GLU A 220 -9.63 10.12 2.19
CA GLU A 220 -11.08 9.98 2.22
C GLU A 220 -11.50 10.43 3.62
N GLU A 221 -12.23 11.56 3.70
CA GLU A 221 -12.70 12.07 4.98
C GLU A 221 -13.50 10.94 5.60
N TRP A 222 -12.93 10.27 6.60
CA TRP A 222 -13.55 9.14 7.24
C TRP A 222 -14.83 9.67 7.89
N THR A 223 -15.97 9.32 7.30
CA THR A 223 -17.25 9.88 7.73
C THR A 223 -17.73 9.24 9.02
N SER A 224 -17.35 7.98 9.26
CA SER A 224 -17.65 7.26 10.49
C SER A 224 -16.62 6.15 10.81
N VAL A 225 -16.62 5.72 12.07
CA VAL A 225 -15.90 4.54 12.58
C VAL A 225 -16.92 3.60 13.22
N ALA A 226 -16.97 2.35 12.78
CA ALA A 226 -17.77 1.30 13.39
C ALA A 226 -16.87 0.31 14.16
N ILE A 227 -17.21 0.08 15.42
CA ILE A 227 -16.66 -1.00 16.24
C ILE A 227 -17.68 -2.13 16.27
N ASP A 228 -17.26 -3.29 15.79
CA ASP A 228 -18.04 -4.52 15.80
C ASP A 228 -17.27 -5.62 16.52
N ILE A 229 -17.69 -5.93 17.74
CA ILE A 229 -17.02 -6.91 18.60
C ILE A 229 -18.04 -7.98 18.97
N THR A 230 -17.72 -9.23 18.71
CA THR A 230 -18.48 -10.36 19.24
C THR A 230 -17.67 -11.03 20.34
N ASP A 231 -18.27 -11.20 21.52
CA ASP A 231 -17.59 -11.84 22.64
C ASP A 231 -17.56 -13.38 22.52
N ALA A 232 -16.91 -14.05 23.47
CA ALA A 232 -16.77 -15.50 23.49
C ALA A 232 -18.12 -16.24 23.70
N GLN A 233 -19.16 -15.53 24.09
CA GLN A 233 -20.51 -16.04 24.30
C GLN A 233 -21.41 -15.80 23.06
N GLY A 234 -20.89 -15.11 22.04
CA GLY A 234 -21.62 -14.78 20.82
C GLY A 234 -22.45 -13.49 20.92
N GLU A 235 -22.31 -12.72 21.99
CA GLU A 235 -22.98 -11.42 22.12
C GLU A 235 -22.22 -10.37 21.30
N ARG A 236 -22.94 -9.68 20.40
CA ARG A 236 -22.37 -8.69 19.47
C ARG A 236 -22.59 -7.27 19.98
N LEU A 237 -21.51 -6.54 20.17
CA LEU A 237 -21.48 -5.10 20.33
C LEU A 237 -21.16 -4.46 18.97
N HIS A 238 -22.16 -3.83 18.36
CA HIS A 238 -21.98 -2.99 17.19
C HIS A 238 -22.24 -1.53 17.56
N ARG A 239 -21.28 -0.64 17.30
CA ARG A 239 -21.44 0.80 17.53
C ARG A 239 -20.68 1.60 16.48
N GLU A 240 -21.37 2.59 15.92
CA GLU A 240 -20.82 3.51 14.94
C GLU A 240 -20.77 4.93 15.52
N TRP A 241 -19.71 5.68 15.19
CA TRP A 241 -19.58 7.10 15.50
C TRP A 241 -19.20 7.85 14.24
N THR A 242 -19.82 9.00 14.02
CA THR A 242 -19.46 9.90 12.94
C THR A 242 -18.18 10.70 13.25
N TYR A 243 -17.55 11.24 12.21
CA TYR A 243 -16.43 12.17 12.35
C TYR A 243 -16.74 13.32 13.30
N GLU A 244 -17.88 13.99 13.13
CA GLU A 244 -18.26 15.15 13.95
C GLU A 244 -18.41 14.78 15.43
N GLU A 245 -18.96 13.60 15.73
CA GLU A 245 -19.09 13.11 17.12
C GLU A 245 -17.72 12.85 17.75
N ILE A 246 -16.80 12.26 17.00
CA ILE A 246 -15.44 12.00 17.46
C ILE A 246 -14.67 13.32 17.63
N ALA A 247 -14.72 14.22 16.65
CA ALA A 247 -14.07 15.52 16.70
C ALA A 247 -14.58 16.35 17.89
N THR A 248 -15.90 16.44 18.07
CA THR A 248 -16.53 17.14 19.21
C THR A 248 -16.14 16.54 20.55
N ALA A 249 -16.10 15.20 20.64
CA ALA A 249 -15.66 14.52 21.86
C ALA A 249 -14.18 14.80 22.16
N SER A 250 -13.32 14.79 21.14
CA SER A 250 -11.90 15.05 21.27
C SER A 250 -11.61 16.50 21.66
N ASP A 251 -12.33 17.46 21.07
CA ASP A 251 -12.24 18.88 21.43
C ASP A 251 -12.71 19.15 22.85
N ARG A 252 -13.79 18.48 23.28
CA ARG A 252 -14.25 18.55 24.68
C ARG A 252 -13.20 18.01 25.64
N VAL A 253 -12.63 16.83 25.37
CA VAL A 253 -11.58 16.23 26.22
C VAL A 253 -10.35 17.14 26.26
N ARG A 254 -9.98 17.76 25.13
CA ARG A 254 -8.87 18.71 25.05
C ARG A 254 -9.15 20.00 25.82
N ALA A 255 -10.38 20.50 25.78
CA ALA A 255 -10.80 21.68 26.55
C ALA A 255 -10.82 21.39 28.06
N GLU A 256 -11.29 20.21 28.47
CA GLU A 256 -11.28 19.75 29.86
C GLU A 256 -9.86 19.55 30.39
N ALA A 257 -8.97 18.95 29.59
CA ALA A 257 -7.56 18.77 29.95
C ALA A 257 -6.80 20.11 30.10
N ASN A 258 -7.22 21.14 29.36
CA ASN A 258 -6.63 22.48 29.40
C ASN A 258 -7.32 23.42 30.40
N ALA A 259 -8.33 22.96 31.14
CA ALA A 259 -8.99 23.78 32.15
C ALA A 259 -8.04 24.00 33.36
N PRO A 260 -7.91 25.24 33.87
CA PRO A 260 -7.03 25.52 34.99
C PRO A 260 -7.53 24.82 36.26
N VAL A 261 -6.67 24.00 36.87
CA VAL A 261 -6.95 23.34 38.15
C VAL A 261 -6.95 24.39 39.26
N VAL A 262 -8.12 24.72 39.79
CA VAL A 262 -8.26 25.59 40.96
C VAL A 262 -8.10 24.75 42.23
N ILE A 263 -6.93 24.86 42.89
CA ILE A 263 -6.71 24.27 44.21
C ILE A 263 -7.30 25.22 45.27
N THR A 264 -8.44 24.87 45.84
CA THR A 264 -8.98 25.56 47.01
C THR A 264 -8.42 24.95 48.29
N TYR A 265 -7.58 25.69 49.01
CA TYR A 265 -7.19 25.34 50.39
C TYR A 265 -8.35 25.65 51.34
N ASN A 266 -8.86 24.63 52.03
CA ASN A 266 -9.78 24.80 53.16
C ASN A 266 -8.96 24.98 54.45
N ASP A 267 -9.14 26.12 55.12
CA ASP A 267 -8.62 26.39 56.46
C ASP A 267 -9.19 25.39 57.48
N ALA A 268 -8.31 24.80 58.30
CA ALA A 268 -8.66 23.82 59.31
C ALA A 268 -9.31 24.47 60.55
N PRO A 269 -10.35 23.86 61.16
CA PRO A 269 -10.89 24.35 62.42
C PRO A 269 -10.03 23.86 63.60
N ALA A 270 -9.73 24.79 64.52
CA ALA A 270 -9.04 24.49 65.76
C ALA A 270 -9.92 23.63 66.69
N THR A 271 -9.44 22.45 67.08
CA THR A 271 -10.06 21.63 68.14
C THR A 271 -9.20 21.58 69.39
N ALA A 272 -9.89 21.81 70.51
CA ALA A 272 -9.42 21.98 71.87
C ALA A 272 -8.59 20.81 72.44
N ARG A 273 -7.58 21.15 73.23
CA ARG A 273 -6.91 20.24 74.18
C ARG A 273 -7.80 20.08 75.42
N SER A 274 -8.10 18.83 75.79
CA SER A 274 -8.61 18.47 77.11
C SER A 274 -7.49 17.79 77.89
N GLU A 275 -7.20 18.34 79.06
CA GLU A 275 -6.31 17.82 80.09
C GLU A 275 -6.89 16.54 80.72
N HIS A 276 -6.01 15.63 81.17
CA HIS A 276 -6.23 14.95 82.45
C HIS A 276 -4.92 14.42 83.04
N GLU A 277 -4.62 14.95 84.23
CA GLU A 277 -3.54 14.58 85.15
C GLU A 277 -3.88 13.32 85.99
N THR A 278 -2.87 12.45 86.13
CA THR A 278 -2.33 11.70 87.30
C THR A 278 -3.18 10.97 88.36
N GLY A 279 -2.63 9.81 88.78
CA GLY A 279 -2.77 9.15 90.10
C GLY A 279 -2.94 7.63 89.92
N GLU A 280 -2.13 6.70 90.45
CA GLU A 280 -1.24 6.64 91.63
C GLU A 280 -0.09 5.64 91.36
#